data_AF-A0A354MP58-F1
#
_entry.id   AF-A0A354MP58-F1
#
_cell.length_a   1.000
_cell.length_b   1.000
_cell.length_c   1.000
_cell.angle_alpha   90.00
_cell.angle_beta   90.00
_cell.angle_gamma   90.00
#
_symmetry.space_group_name_H-M   'P 1'
#
loop_
_entity.id
_entity.type
_entity.pdbx_description
1 polymer ?
#
loop_
_entity_poly.entity_id
_entity_poly.type
_entity_poly.pdbx_seq_one_letter_code
_entity_poly.pdbx_strand_id
1 'polypeptide(L)' 'MYLQEFKIHLIGGHVLKAAEEIAIPAEHRLLNRFKKAKPEDIVSVGSEETSQAYIPVRNILYISTGDVIRW' A
#
# COMPACT_ATOMS: atom_id res chain seq x y z
N MET A 1 16.18 -9.50 0.73
CA MET A 1 14.89 -9.25 0.04
C MET A 1 14.85 -7.78 -0.38
N TYR A 2 14.25 -7.44 -1.53
CA TYR A 2 14.07 -6.03 -1.90
C TYR A 2 12.62 -5.62 -1.69
N LEU A 3 12.42 -4.56 -0.92
CA LEU A 3 11.11 -4.03 -0.60
C LEU A 3 10.96 -2.65 -1.24
N GLN A 4 9.82 -2.42 -1.89
CA GLN A 4 9.38 -1.10 -2.31
C GLN A 4 8.60 -0.46 -1.15
N GLU A 5 9.07 0.67 -0.64
CA GLU A 5 8.33 1.44 0.35
C GLU A 5 7.20 2.26 -0.30
N PHE A 6 6.15 2.49 0.48
CA PHE A 6 5.02 3.35 0.14
C PHE A 6 4.60 4.19 1.33
N LYS A 7 4.11 5.40 1.05
CA LYS A 7 3.41 6.25 2.01
C LYS A 7 1.97 6.42 1.54
N ILE A 8 1.02 5.99 2.36
CA ILE A 8 -0.41 6.10 2.12
C ILE A 8 -0.91 7.29 2.91
N HIS A 9 -1.27 8.36 2.21
CA HIS A 9 -1.77 9.59 2.80
C HIS A 9 -3.28 9.49 2.93
N LEU A 10 -3.79 9.57 4.15
CA LEU A 10 -5.22 9.52 4.44
C LEU A 10 -5.82 10.93 4.44
N ILE A 11 -7.12 11.04 4.14
CA ILE A 11 -7.86 12.31 4.12
C ILE A 11 -7.75 13.04 5.49
N GLY A 12 -7.68 12.29 6.58
CA GLY A 12 -7.50 12.85 7.93
C GLY A 12 -6.07 13.31 8.26
N GLY A 13 -5.18 13.49 7.27
CA GLY A 13 -3.80 13.97 7.45
C GLY A 13 -2.80 12.95 7.97
N HIS A 14 -3.25 11.74 8.32
CA HIS A 14 -2.39 10.65 8.77
C HIS A 14 -1.64 10.01 7.60
N VAL A 15 -0.44 9.51 7.86
CA VAL A 15 0.38 8.80 6.86
C VAL A 15 0.71 7.40 7.38
N LEU A 16 0.28 6.39 6.64
CA LEU A 16 0.68 5.00 6.90
C LEU A 16 1.90 4.68 6.04
N LYS A 17 2.92 4.08 6.66
CA LYS A 17 4.06 3.51 5.94
C LYS A 17 3.77 2.04 5.66
N ALA A 18 4.00 1.62 4.43
CA ALA A 18 3.88 0.24 4.01
C ALA A 18 5.07 -0.13 3.14
N ALA A 19 5.35 -1.43 3.02
CA ALA A 19 6.33 -1.92 2.08
C ALA A 19 5.83 -3.24 1.48
N GLU A 20 6.18 -3.49 0.23
CA GLU A 20 5.90 -4.75 -0.45
C GLU A 20 7.15 -5.29 -1.13
N GLU A 21 7.26 -6.61 -1.21
CA GLU A 21 8.31 -7.24 -2.02
C GLU A 21 8.20 -6.86 -3.49
N ILE A 22 9.32 -6.49 -4.09
CA ILE A 22 9.37 -6.18 -5.53
C ILE A 22 9.08 -7.44 -6.38
N ALA A 23 9.30 -8.63 -5.82
CA ALA A 23 8.99 -9.89 -6.48
C ALA A 23 7.48 -10.12 -6.69
N ILE A 24 6.60 -9.41 -5.98
CA ILE A 24 5.15 -9.50 -6.20
C ILE A 24 4.83 -9.10 -7.65
N PRO A 25 4.07 -9.93 -8.41
CA PRO A 25 3.66 -9.61 -9.76
C PRO A 25 2.97 -8.25 -9.83
N ALA A 26 3.24 -7.47 -10.88
CA ALA A 26 2.86 -6.07 -10.96
C ALA A 26 1.37 -5.86 -10.71
N GLU A 27 0.51 -6.69 -11.31
CA GLU A 27 -0.95 -6.68 -11.16
C GLU A 27 -1.45 -6.84 -9.73
N HIS A 28 -0.64 -7.46 -8.87
CA HIS A 28 -0.93 -7.69 -7.47
C HIS A 28 -0.28 -6.64 -6.54
N ARG A 29 0.57 -5.73 -7.03
CA ARG A 29 1.19 -4.68 -6.20
C ARG A 29 0.19 -3.63 -5.74
N LEU A 30 0.45 -3.00 -4.59
CA LEU A 30 -0.37 -2.01 -3.92
C LEU A 30 -0.93 -0.94 -4.86
N LEU A 31 -0.07 -0.28 -5.64
CA LEU A 31 -0.51 0.79 -6.54
C LEU A 31 -1.49 0.29 -7.61
N ASN A 32 -1.32 -0.95 -8.09
CA ASN A 32 -2.21 -1.52 -9.09
C ASN A 32 -3.51 -2.04 -8.47
N ARG A 33 -3.47 -2.57 -7.24
CA ARG A 33 -4.69 -2.87 -6.45
C ARG A 33 -5.48 -1.58 -6.23
N PHE A 34 -4.83 -0.50 -5.78
CA PHE A 34 -5.47 0.80 -5.55
C PHE A 34 -6.05 1.41 -6.83
N LYS A 35 -5.31 1.41 -7.95
CA LYS A 35 -5.80 1.93 -9.25
C LYS A 35 -7.04 1.21 -9.78
N LYS A 36 -7.18 -0.09 -9.47
CA LYS A 36 -8.32 -0.91 -9.90
C LYS A 36 -9.49 -0.87 -8.92
N ALA A 37 -9.26 -0.38 -7.69
CA ALA A 37 -10.25 -0.38 -6.64
C ALA A 37 -11.29 0.72 -6.83
N LYS A 38 -12.51 0.44 -6.41
CA LYS A 38 -13.63 1.38 -6.36
C LYS A 38 -13.63 2.13 -5.03
N PRO A 39 -14.31 3.29 -4.94
CA PRO A 39 -14.39 4.07 -3.69
C PRO A 39 -14.91 3.28 -2.47
N GLU A 40 -15.81 2.34 -2.69
CA GLU A 40 -16.39 1.44 -1.66
C GLU A 40 -15.47 0.29 -1.25
N ASP A 41 -14.41 0.03 -2.01
CA ASP A 41 -13.50 -1.09 -1.74
C ASP A 41 -12.55 -0.78 -0.57
N ILE A 42 -11.87 -1.83 -0.11
CA ILE A 42 -10.83 -1.78 0.91
C ILE A 42 -9.52 -2.23 0.27
N VAL A 43 -8.45 -1.45 0.48
CA VAL A 43 -7.09 -1.84 0.12
C VAL A 43 -6.36 -2.32 1.37
N SER A 44 -5.77 -3.51 1.30
CA SER A 44 -4.92 -4.05 2.37
C SER A 44 -3.44 -3.83 2.07
N VAL A 45 -2.67 -3.69 3.15
CA VAL A 45 -1.20 -3.73 3.17
C VAL A 45 -0.71 -4.61 4.32
N GLY A 46 0.50 -5.14 4.17
CA GLY A 46 1.07 -6.14 5.09
C GLY A 46 0.73 -7.57 4.70
N SER A 47 1.19 -8.52 5.52
CA SER A 47 1.01 -9.98 5.37
C SER A 47 0.59 -10.60 6.69
N GLU A 48 0.19 -11.88 6.71
CA GLU A 48 -0.14 -12.59 7.97
C GLU A 48 1.03 -12.66 8.95
N GLU A 49 2.24 -12.60 8.42
CA GLU A 49 3.50 -12.64 9.18
C GLU A 49 3.92 -11.26 9.70
N THR A 50 3.24 -10.18 9.27
CA THR A 50 3.57 -8.79 9.60
C THR A 50 2.33 -8.03 10.08
N SER A 51 2.51 -6.76 10.47
CA SER A 51 1.37 -5.90 10.78
C SER A 51 0.54 -5.65 9.52
N GLN A 52 -0.77 -5.89 9.60
CA GLN A 52 -1.71 -5.64 8.52
C GLN A 52 -2.54 -4.39 8.78
N ALA A 53 -2.88 -3.68 7.70
CA ALA A 53 -3.85 -2.61 7.73
C ALA A 53 -4.87 -2.77 6.59
N TYR A 54 -6.14 -2.53 6.91
CA TYR A 54 -7.25 -2.52 5.98
C TYR A 54 -7.77 -1.09 5.87
N ILE A 55 -7.63 -0.50 4.68
CA ILE A 55 -7.83 0.93 4.48
C ILE A 55 -8.96 1.12 3.47
N PRO A 56 -10.10 1.70 3.86
CA PRO A 56 -11.15 2.07 2.91
C PRO A 56 -10.60 3.00 1.84
N VAL A 57 -10.84 2.71 0.56
CA VAL A 57 -10.30 3.49 -0.57
C VAL A 57 -10.72 4.94 -0.48
N ARG A 58 -11.99 5.19 -0.14
CA ARG A 58 -12.52 6.55 0.09
C ARG A 58 -11.78 7.37 1.14
N ASN A 59 -10.97 6.76 2.01
CA ASN A 59 -10.17 7.46 3.02
C ASN A 59 -8.73 7.72 2.57
N ILE A 60 -8.31 7.17 1.42
CA ILE A 60 -6.98 7.39 0.84
C ILE A 60 -7.03 8.64 -0.03
N LEU A 61 -6.23 9.65 0.33
CA LEU A 61 -6.05 10.85 -0.47
C LEU A 61 -5.11 10.58 -1.65
N TYR A 62 -3.94 10.00 -1.39
CA TYR A 62 -3.01 9.53 -2.41
C TYR A 62 -2.00 8.53 -1.83
N ILE A 63 -1.32 7.81 -2.72
CA ILE A 63 -0.20 6.93 -2.37
C ILE A 63 1.04 7.45 -3.08
N SER A 64 2.15 7.60 -2.35
CA SER A 64 3.45 7.91 -2.94
C SER A 64 4.43 6.76 -2.76
N THR A 65 5.25 6.56 -3.78
CA THR A 65 6.33 5.56 -3.79
C THR A 65 7.54 6.13 -3.05
N GLY A 66 8.05 5.38 -2.08
CA GLY A 66 9.29 5.68 -1.35
C GLY A 66 10.50 5.00 -1.96
N ASP A 67 11.52 4.79 -1.13
CA ASP A 67 12.75 4.13 -1.54
C ASP A 67 12.56 2.63 -1.75
N VAL A 68 13.51 2.03 -2.48
CA VAL A 68 13.69 0.58 -2.50
C VAL A 68 14.75 0.23 -1.46
N ILE A 69 14.36 -0.58 -0.46
CA ILE A 69 15.25 -0.98 0.62
C ILE A 69 15.64 -2.46 0.49
N ARG A 70 16.85 -2.77 0.95
CA ARG A 70 17.33 -4.15 1.12
C ARG A 70 17.07 -4.58 2.56
N TRP A 71 16.26 -5.61 2.71
CA TRP A 71 15.99 -6.32 3.97
C TRP A 71 16.84 -7.58 4.07
#